data_AF-I4WWX8-F1
#
_entry.id   AF-I4WWX8-F1
#
_cell.length_a   1.000
_cell.length_b   1.000
_cell.length_c   1.000
_cell.angle_alpha   90.00
_cell.angle_beta   90.00
_cell.angle_gamma   90.00
#
_symmetry.space_group_name_H-M   'P 1'
#
loop_
_entity.id
_entity.type
_entity.pdbx_description
1 polymer ?
#
loop_
_entity_poly.entity_id
_entity_poly.type
_entity_poly.pdbx_seq_one_letter_code
_entity_poly.pdbx_strand_id
1 'polypeptide(L)'
;MKHSLALAMVMVLAGSMSACTDATDTDADAGKSRATQPLAQAGAAAAEAGNPFFVESPLPLHYPQFDKIKDGDFAPAFDRGMADHLKEVTAIADNDAAPSFDNTILALEKSGQILHRTSTVFFNQVGVDTNDARKAIQAEYAPKLAAHRDAVMLNPQLFARIQTLYDTRNQLGLDAESVRLIERYHTDYVRAGARLSDADKTHLKEINGTLAKLGARFSQNVLAEVNDSAVVVDTKEQLAGLTDEQIGAAAEAAKRAGWTANT
;
A
#
# COMPACT_ATOMS: atom_id res chain seq x y z
N MET A 1 14.89 -30.28 14.36
CA MET A 1 13.73 -31.19 14.20
C MET A 1 13.40 -31.28 12.72
N LYS A 2 13.39 -32.49 12.15
CA LYS A 2 13.12 -32.73 10.73
C LYS A 2 11.60 -32.85 10.54
N HIS A 3 10.99 -31.95 9.77
CA HIS A 3 9.60 -32.13 9.33
C HIS A 3 9.59 -32.42 7.84
N SER A 4 9.27 -33.68 7.51
CA SER A 4 9.00 -34.17 6.16
C SER A 4 7.61 -33.68 5.73
N LEU A 5 7.54 -32.95 4.61
CA LEU A 5 6.28 -32.64 3.93
C LEU A 5 6.12 -33.56 2.72
N ALA A 6 5.05 -34.35 2.72
CA ALA A 6 4.48 -34.95 1.53
C ALA A 6 2.99 -35.19 1.79
N LEU A 7 2.10 -34.52 1.05
CA LEU A 7 1.09 -35.18 0.21
C LEU A 7 0.38 -34.17 -0.69
N ALA A 8 0.12 -34.62 -1.91
CA ALA A 8 -0.45 -33.91 -3.03
C ALA A 8 -1.96 -34.23 -3.22
N MET A 9 -2.54 -33.59 -4.27
CA MET A 9 -3.64 -34.11 -5.12
C MET A 9 -5.08 -33.90 -4.54
N VAL A 10 -6.18 -33.58 -5.24
CA VAL A 10 -6.80 -33.70 -6.60
C VAL A 10 -8.03 -32.72 -6.58
N MET A 11 -8.33 -31.83 -7.54
CA MET A 11 -8.98 -31.94 -8.88
C MET A 11 -10.54 -31.94 -8.91
N VAL A 12 -11.10 -31.19 -9.88
CA VAL A 12 -12.42 -31.27 -10.61
C VAL A 12 -13.65 -30.56 -9.97
N LEU A 13 -14.44 -29.61 -10.56
CA LEU A 13 -15.10 -29.30 -11.87
C LEU A 13 -16.62 -29.66 -11.93
N ALA A 14 -17.47 -28.67 -12.27
CA ALA A 14 -18.85 -28.67 -12.86
C ALA A 14 -19.77 -27.64 -12.13
N GLY A 15 -20.45 -26.66 -12.75
CA GLY A 15 -21.52 -26.73 -13.77
C GLY A 15 -22.87 -27.00 -13.07
N SER A 16 -23.99 -26.27 -13.16
CA SER A 16 -24.67 -25.65 -14.32
C SER A 16 -25.87 -24.78 -13.84
N MET A 17 -26.52 -24.10 -14.80
CA MET A 17 -27.61 -23.11 -14.68
C MET A 17 -29.04 -23.65 -14.39
N SER A 18 -29.91 -22.68 -14.08
CA SER A 18 -31.36 -22.56 -14.42
C SER A 18 -32.43 -23.35 -13.65
N ALA A 19 -33.33 -22.63 -12.99
CA ALA A 19 -34.77 -22.56 -13.34
C ALA A 19 -35.53 -21.52 -12.48
N CYS A 20 -36.40 -20.75 -13.15
CA CYS A 20 -37.38 -19.82 -12.58
C CYS A 20 -38.60 -20.58 -12.00
N THR A 21 -39.32 -19.96 -11.06
CA THR A 21 -40.79 -19.70 -11.14
C THR A 21 -41.28 -18.88 -9.94
N ASP A 22 -42.19 -17.94 -10.23
CA ASP A 22 -42.83 -17.00 -9.31
C ASP A 22 -43.99 -17.60 -8.47
N ALA A 23 -44.16 -16.97 -7.31
CA ALA A 23 -45.39 -16.56 -6.59
C ALA A 23 -46.60 -17.52 -6.43
N THR A 24 -47.08 -17.70 -5.19
CA THR A 24 -48.12 -16.84 -4.58
C THR A 24 -48.44 -17.24 -3.12
N ASP A 25 -48.68 -16.21 -2.31
CA ASP A 25 -49.56 -16.07 -1.13
C ASP A 25 -49.45 -17.02 0.08
N THR A 26 -49.17 -16.45 1.26
CA THR A 26 -50.21 -16.03 2.24
C THR A 26 -49.59 -15.48 3.54
N ASP A 27 -50.24 -14.46 4.09
CA ASP A 27 -49.95 -13.74 5.33
C ASP A 27 -49.96 -14.61 6.61
N ALA A 28 -49.11 -14.28 7.59
CA ALA A 28 -49.52 -13.91 8.96
C ALA A 28 -48.34 -13.77 9.96
N ASP A 29 -48.13 -12.52 10.37
CA ASP A 29 -47.96 -12.02 11.75
C ASP A 29 -46.78 -12.40 12.69
N ALA A 30 -46.31 -11.35 13.35
CA ALA A 30 -45.67 -11.23 14.66
C ALA A 30 -44.31 -11.89 14.94
N GLY A 31 -43.25 -11.07 14.84
CA GLY A 31 -41.99 -11.30 15.55
C GLY A 31 -41.01 -10.15 15.43
N LYS A 32 -41.08 -9.17 16.35
CA LYS A 32 -40.05 -8.13 16.52
C LYS A 32 -38.68 -8.77 16.77
N SER A 33 -37.86 -8.91 15.73
CA SER A 33 -36.44 -9.18 15.88
C SER A 33 -35.66 -7.90 15.65
N ARG A 34 -35.24 -7.30 16.76
CA ARG A 34 -34.29 -6.20 16.82
C ARG A 34 -32.98 -6.72 16.22
N ALA A 35 -32.72 -6.37 14.96
CA ALA A 35 -31.50 -6.75 14.26
C ALA A 35 -30.28 -6.29 15.06
N THR A 36 -29.54 -7.26 15.59
CA THR A 36 -28.20 -7.09 16.14
C THR A 36 -27.29 -6.69 14.98
N GLN A 37 -27.09 -5.38 14.79
CA GLN A 37 -26.00 -4.90 13.95
C GLN A 37 -24.67 -5.39 14.54
N PRO A 38 -23.78 -6.01 13.75
CA PRO A 38 -22.50 -6.48 14.27
C PRO A 38 -21.64 -5.30 14.70
N LEU A 39 -21.04 -5.41 15.90
CA LEU A 39 -20.06 -4.49 16.49
C LEU A 39 -18.88 -4.13 15.56
N ALA A 40 -18.67 -4.88 14.46
CA ALA A 40 -17.66 -4.61 13.44
C ALA A 40 -17.91 -3.31 12.65
N GLN A 41 -19.17 -2.92 12.43
CA GLN A 41 -19.49 -1.74 11.61
C GLN A 41 -19.38 -0.42 12.40
N ALA A 42 -19.49 -0.49 13.72
CA ALA A 42 -19.29 0.66 14.61
C ALA A 42 -17.79 1.01 14.80
N GLY A 43 -16.90 0.02 14.73
CA GLY A 43 -15.44 0.24 14.77
C GLY A 43 -14.90 0.90 13.50
N ALA A 44 -15.43 0.54 12.34
CA ALA A 44 -15.06 1.14 11.05
C ALA A 44 -15.52 2.61 10.93
N ALA A 45 -16.73 2.93 11.39
CA ALA A 45 -17.26 4.30 11.34
C ALA A 45 -16.58 5.25 12.36
N ALA A 46 -16.13 4.75 13.51
CA ALA A 46 -15.39 5.56 14.48
C ALA A 46 -13.94 5.86 14.03
N ALA A 47 -13.35 4.99 13.22
CA ALA A 47 -12.03 5.22 12.61
C ALA A 47 -12.07 6.33 11.53
N GLU A 48 -13.22 6.56 10.89
CA GLU A 48 -13.35 7.58 9.83
C GLU A 48 -13.32 9.03 10.35
N ALA A 49 -13.85 9.29 11.55
CA ALA A 49 -14.01 10.66 12.06
C ALA A 49 -12.76 11.23 12.76
N GLY A 50 -11.69 10.43 12.93
CA GLY A 50 -10.52 10.80 13.73
C GLY A 50 -9.16 10.32 13.20
N ASN A 51 -9.09 9.79 11.97
CA ASN A 51 -7.84 9.29 11.42
C ASN A 51 -6.82 10.44 11.21
N PRO A 52 -5.60 10.34 11.78
CA PRO A 52 -4.62 11.42 11.73
C PRO A 52 -4.09 11.74 10.34
N PHE A 53 -4.28 10.86 9.34
CA PHE A 53 -3.83 11.07 7.97
C PHE A 53 -4.81 11.87 7.10
N PHE A 54 -6.07 12.00 7.52
CA PHE A 54 -7.12 12.65 6.73
C PHE A 54 -6.98 14.16 6.65
N VAL A 55 -6.23 14.75 7.58
CA VAL A 55 -5.93 16.18 7.61
C VAL A 55 -4.42 16.37 7.57
N GLU A 56 -3.99 17.55 7.10
CA GLU A 56 -2.59 17.95 7.21
C GLU A 56 -2.20 18.12 8.68
N SER A 57 -0.97 17.76 9.01
CA SER A 57 -0.50 17.88 10.39
C SER A 57 -0.36 19.35 10.79
N PRO A 58 -0.85 19.73 11.98
CA PRO A 58 -0.66 21.08 12.52
C PRO A 58 0.73 21.29 13.16
N LEU A 59 1.57 20.25 13.23
CA LEU A 59 2.92 20.36 13.78
C LEU A 59 3.81 21.21 12.87
N PRO A 60 4.92 21.81 13.39
CA PRO A 60 5.88 22.55 12.58
C PRO A 60 6.31 21.73 11.36
N LEU A 61 6.38 22.37 10.19
CA LEU A 61 6.73 21.73 8.92
C LEU A 61 5.83 20.55 8.53
N HIS A 62 4.63 20.48 9.11
CA HIS A 62 3.66 19.40 8.91
C HIS A 62 4.18 18.00 9.28
N TYR A 63 5.07 17.92 10.29
CA TYR A 63 5.58 16.63 10.76
C TYR A 63 4.45 15.66 11.15
N PRO A 64 4.58 14.35 10.88
CA PRO A 64 3.58 13.37 11.31
C PRO A 64 3.36 13.39 12.82
N GLN A 65 2.10 13.31 13.24
CA GLN A 65 1.71 13.18 14.66
C GLN A 65 1.93 11.74 15.14
N PHE A 66 3.19 11.31 15.26
CA PHE A 66 3.56 9.94 15.65
C PHE A 66 2.98 9.52 17.00
N ASP A 67 2.70 10.47 17.88
CA ASP A 67 2.01 10.27 19.17
C ASP A 67 0.55 9.82 19.03
N LYS A 68 -0.07 10.05 17.87
CA LYS A 68 -1.49 9.73 17.59
C LYS A 68 -1.68 8.59 16.60
N ILE A 69 -0.69 8.34 15.73
CA ILE A 69 -0.76 7.34 14.67
C ILE A 69 -0.68 5.94 15.28
N LYS A 70 -1.67 5.10 14.96
CA LYS A 70 -1.75 3.69 15.35
C LYS A 70 -1.77 2.81 14.10
N ASP A 71 -1.38 1.56 14.25
CA ASP A 71 -1.35 0.62 13.13
C ASP A 71 -2.73 0.44 12.46
N GLY A 72 -3.80 0.54 13.25
CA GLY A 72 -5.19 0.49 12.75
C GLY A 72 -5.61 1.68 11.87
N ASP A 73 -4.83 2.77 11.84
CA ASP A 73 -5.14 3.95 11.04
C ASP A 73 -4.70 3.80 9.58
N PHE A 74 -3.72 2.93 9.29
CA PHE A 74 -3.13 2.85 7.95
C PHE A 74 -4.08 2.30 6.89
N ALA A 75 -4.78 1.19 7.18
CA ALA A 75 -5.66 0.56 6.20
C ALA A 75 -6.81 1.50 5.76
N PRO A 76 -7.61 2.09 6.68
CA PRO A 76 -8.62 3.08 6.29
C PRO A 76 -8.03 4.29 5.55
N ALA A 77 -6.81 4.70 5.91
CA ALA A 77 -6.13 5.82 5.25
C ALA A 77 -5.64 5.51 3.84
N PHE A 78 -5.15 4.30 3.60
CA PHE A 78 -4.82 3.82 2.26
C PHE A 78 -6.07 3.71 1.39
N ASP A 79 -7.13 3.09 1.89
CA ASP A 79 -8.37 2.91 1.12
C ASP A 79 -8.99 4.25 0.72
N ARG A 80 -9.15 5.17 1.67
CA ARG A 80 -9.64 6.53 1.38
C ARG A 80 -8.67 7.30 0.49
N GLY A 81 -7.36 7.23 0.77
CA GLY A 81 -6.35 7.95 0.00
C GLY A 81 -6.30 7.52 -1.47
N MET A 82 -6.40 6.21 -1.75
CA MET A 82 -6.48 5.70 -3.13
C MET A 82 -7.79 6.14 -3.81
N ALA A 83 -8.92 6.06 -3.11
CA ALA A 83 -10.22 6.46 -3.65
C ALA A 83 -10.27 7.96 -3.98
N ASP A 84 -9.79 8.82 -3.08
CA ASP A 84 -9.78 10.27 -3.29
C ASP A 84 -8.79 10.66 -4.39
N HIS A 85 -7.60 10.05 -4.42
CA HIS A 85 -6.62 10.28 -5.50
C HIS A 85 -7.16 9.87 -6.88
N LEU A 86 -7.86 8.73 -6.99
CA LEU A 86 -8.48 8.33 -8.26
C LEU A 86 -9.55 9.33 -8.72
N LYS A 87 -10.37 9.87 -7.80
CA LYS A 87 -11.35 10.92 -8.17
C LYS A 87 -10.67 12.18 -8.69
N GLU A 88 -9.62 12.64 -8.03
CA GLU A 88 -8.83 13.81 -8.45
C GLU A 88 -8.20 13.59 -9.83
N VAL A 89 -7.59 12.41 -10.03
CA VAL A 89 -6.99 12.01 -11.31
C VAL A 89 -8.04 11.95 -12.43
N THR A 90 -9.21 11.36 -12.17
CA THR A 90 -10.31 11.32 -13.15
C THR A 90 -10.77 12.73 -13.50
N ALA A 91 -10.92 13.63 -12.52
CA ALA A 91 -11.30 15.01 -12.77
C ALA A 91 -10.28 15.76 -13.64
N ILE A 92 -8.99 15.45 -13.51
CA ILE A 92 -7.93 15.99 -14.38
C ILE A 92 -8.02 15.41 -15.78
N ALA A 93 -8.19 14.09 -15.90
CA ALA A 93 -8.27 13.39 -17.17
C ALA A 93 -9.47 13.84 -18.02
N ASP A 94 -10.63 14.04 -17.37
CA ASP A 94 -11.91 14.39 -17.98
C ASP A 94 -12.16 15.91 -18.05
N ASN A 95 -11.15 16.74 -17.77
CA ASN A 95 -11.32 18.19 -17.85
C ASN A 95 -11.52 18.65 -19.32
N ASP A 96 -12.68 19.21 -19.64
CA ASP A 96 -13.02 19.66 -21.00
C ASP A 96 -12.14 20.80 -21.54
N ALA A 97 -11.48 21.56 -20.65
CA ALA A 97 -10.56 22.61 -21.08
C ALA A 97 -9.30 22.01 -21.73
N ALA A 98 -8.76 22.73 -22.72
CA ALA A 98 -7.50 22.38 -23.35
C ALA A 98 -6.39 22.16 -22.29
N PRO A 99 -5.50 21.15 -22.45
CA PRO A 99 -4.46 20.88 -21.47
C PRO A 99 -3.57 22.11 -21.23
N SER A 100 -3.38 22.46 -19.97
CA SER A 100 -2.43 23.47 -19.51
C SER A 100 -1.54 22.88 -18.42
N PHE A 101 -0.41 23.52 -18.14
CA PHE A 101 0.46 23.12 -17.02
C PHE A 101 -0.35 23.05 -15.71
N ASP A 102 -1.16 24.07 -15.43
CA ASP A 102 -1.93 24.16 -14.19
C ASP A 102 -3.02 23.09 -14.08
N ASN A 103 -3.79 22.87 -15.15
CA ASN A 103 -4.94 21.96 -15.11
C ASN A 103 -4.56 20.48 -15.27
N THR A 104 -3.28 20.19 -15.54
CA THR A 104 -2.79 18.82 -15.75
C THR A 104 -1.61 18.52 -14.83
N ILE A 105 -0.44 19.15 -15.03
CA ILE A 105 0.78 18.81 -14.28
C ILE A 105 0.69 19.29 -12.83
N LEU A 106 0.38 20.57 -12.61
CA LEU A 106 0.27 21.12 -11.25
C LEU A 106 -0.91 20.49 -10.49
N ALA A 107 -2.00 20.17 -11.19
CA ALA A 107 -3.13 19.46 -10.60
C ALA A 107 -2.73 18.04 -10.14
N LEU A 108 -1.93 17.31 -10.94
CA LEU A 108 -1.39 16.01 -10.55
C LEU A 108 -0.45 16.12 -9.34
N GLU A 109 0.46 17.09 -9.32
CA GLU A 109 1.36 17.36 -8.18
C GLU A 109 0.60 17.65 -6.87
N LYS A 110 -0.60 18.22 -6.97
CA LYS A 110 -1.43 18.54 -5.80
C LYS A 110 -2.33 17.38 -5.37
N SER A 111 -2.55 16.39 -6.23
CA SER A 111 -3.42 15.24 -5.97
C SER A 111 -2.80 14.23 -4.98
N GLY A 112 -3.64 13.37 -4.41
CA GLY A 112 -3.22 12.22 -3.63
C GLY A 112 -2.65 12.53 -2.24
N GLN A 113 -2.99 13.67 -1.65
CA GLN A 113 -2.40 14.13 -0.39
C GLN A 113 -2.56 13.14 0.78
N ILE A 114 -3.74 12.54 0.95
CA ILE A 114 -3.98 11.52 2.00
C ILE A 114 -3.10 10.29 1.74
N LEU A 115 -3.07 9.80 0.50
CA LEU A 115 -2.27 8.64 0.12
C LEU A 115 -0.77 8.90 0.31
N HIS A 116 -0.30 10.10 -0.04
CA HIS A 116 1.09 10.51 0.12
C HIS A 116 1.51 10.55 1.59
N ARG A 117 0.72 11.22 2.46
CA ARG A 117 0.99 11.26 3.91
C ARG A 117 1.02 9.86 4.53
N THR A 118 0.02 9.04 4.20
CA THR A 118 -0.10 7.67 4.72
C THR A 118 1.08 6.80 4.28
N SER A 119 1.40 6.80 2.98
CA SER A 119 2.49 6.01 2.41
C SER A 119 3.85 6.41 2.99
N THR A 120 4.10 7.71 3.12
CA THR A 120 5.36 8.24 3.65
C THR A 120 5.63 7.72 5.06
N VAL A 121 4.64 7.80 5.95
CA VAL A 121 4.78 7.32 7.32
C VAL A 121 4.82 5.80 7.38
N PHE A 122 3.94 5.12 6.65
CA PHE A 122 3.87 3.67 6.69
C PHE A 122 5.18 3.01 6.25
N PHE A 123 5.72 3.41 5.10
CA PHE A 123 6.95 2.81 4.59
C PHE A 123 8.18 3.23 5.38
N ASN A 124 8.16 4.40 6.04
CA ASN A 124 9.17 4.73 7.04
C ASN A 124 9.11 3.75 8.22
N GLN A 125 7.95 3.57 8.86
CA GLN A 125 7.81 2.67 10.01
C GLN A 125 8.11 1.22 9.67
N VAL A 126 7.67 0.72 8.51
CA VAL A 126 8.04 -0.62 8.03
C VAL A 126 9.55 -0.78 7.87
N GLY A 127 10.27 0.29 7.50
CA GLY A 127 11.72 0.26 7.35
C GLY A 127 12.51 0.35 8.65
N VAL A 128 11.98 1.01 9.68
CA VAL A 128 12.75 1.33 10.91
C VAL A 128 12.22 0.69 12.19
N ASP A 129 10.95 0.32 12.23
CA ASP A 129 10.26 -0.19 13.42
C ASP A 129 9.07 -1.06 12.97
N THR A 130 9.32 -2.17 12.28
CA THR A 130 8.20 -3.01 11.82
C THR A 130 7.66 -3.91 12.93
N ASN A 131 6.42 -4.37 12.76
CA ASN A 131 5.77 -5.32 13.65
C ASN A 131 4.81 -6.22 12.84
N ASP A 132 4.15 -7.17 13.49
CA ASP A 132 3.25 -8.12 12.80
C ASP A 132 2.06 -7.44 12.11
N ALA A 133 1.49 -6.40 12.71
CA ALA A 133 0.40 -5.64 12.11
C ALA A 133 0.86 -4.89 10.85
N ARG A 134 2.00 -4.20 10.91
CA ARG A 134 2.60 -3.48 9.77
C ARG A 134 3.01 -4.44 8.64
N LYS A 135 3.56 -5.62 8.97
CA LYS A 135 3.86 -6.67 7.97
C LYS A 135 2.59 -7.17 7.27
N ALA A 136 1.50 -7.39 8.03
CA ALA A 136 0.22 -7.81 7.47
C ALA A 136 -0.36 -6.75 6.53
N ILE A 137 -0.37 -5.47 6.96
CA ILE A 137 -0.81 -4.35 6.13
C ILE A 137 0.05 -4.24 4.87
N GLN A 138 1.38 -4.36 4.98
CA GLN A 138 2.28 -4.29 3.82
C GLN A 138 1.97 -5.39 2.80
N ALA A 139 1.76 -6.63 3.26
CA ALA A 139 1.45 -7.75 2.40
C ALA A 139 0.10 -7.57 1.69
N GLU A 140 -0.90 -7.04 2.39
CA GLU A 140 -2.23 -6.78 1.84
C GLU A 140 -2.23 -5.62 0.84
N TYR A 141 -1.57 -4.51 1.18
CA TYR A 141 -1.65 -3.27 0.41
C TYR A 141 -0.62 -3.16 -0.70
N ALA A 142 0.49 -3.91 -0.68
CA ALA A 142 1.46 -3.92 -1.78
C ALA A 142 0.81 -4.14 -3.17
N PRO A 143 -0.02 -5.18 -3.40
CA PRO A 143 -0.69 -5.34 -4.68
C PRO A 143 -1.78 -4.28 -4.95
N LYS A 144 -2.48 -3.79 -3.92
CA LYS A 144 -3.49 -2.73 -4.08
C LYS A 144 -2.86 -1.41 -4.54
N LEU A 145 -1.75 -1.01 -3.93
CA LEU A 145 -0.99 0.18 -4.28
C LEU A 145 -0.34 0.06 -5.67
N ALA A 146 0.11 -1.13 -6.06
CA ALA A 146 0.58 -1.38 -7.42
C ALA A 146 -0.54 -1.18 -8.45
N ALA A 147 -1.72 -1.79 -8.20
CA ALA A 147 -2.88 -1.62 -9.07
C ALA A 147 -3.35 -0.15 -9.14
N HIS A 148 -3.33 0.57 -8.01
CA HIS A 148 -3.61 2.01 -7.97
C HIS A 148 -2.65 2.80 -8.84
N ARG A 149 -1.34 2.55 -8.72
CA ARG A 149 -0.31 3.20 -9.54
C ARG A 149 -0.52 2.92 -11.04
N ASP A 150 -0.84 1.68 -11.39
CA ASP A 150 -1.12 1.30 -12.77
C ASP A 150 -2.38 1.99 -13.31
N ALA A 151 -3.42 2.12 -12.50
CA ALA A 151 -4.65 2.82 -12.89
C ALA A 151 -4.39 4.29 -13.26
N VAL A 152 -3.49 4.96 -12.55
CA VAL A 152 -3.08 6.35 -12.84
C VAL A 152 -2.14 6.41 -14.05
N MET A 153 -1.05 5.66 -14.03
CA MET A 153 0.03 5.75 -15.02
C MET A 153 -0.36 5.21 -16.40
N LEU A 154 -1.34 4.31 -16.46
CA LEU A 154 -1.82 3.71 -17.71
C LEU A 154 -3.13 4.34 -18.20
N ASN A 155 -3.64 5.39 -17.55
CA ASN A 155 -4.83 6.11 -17.98
C ASN A 155 -4.57 6.80 -19.34
N PRO A 156 -5.27 6.41 -20.41
CA PRO A 156 -5.00 6.93 -21.76
C PRO A 156 -5.39 8.41 -21.92
N GLN A 157 -6.48 8.86 -21.30
CA GLN A 157 -6.92 10.25 -21.39
C GLN A 157 -5.92 11.17 -20.70
N LEU A 158 -5.48 10.79 -19.49
CA LEU A 158 -4.49 11.55 -18.75
C LEU A 158 -3.15 11.62 -19.49
N PHE A 159 -2.69 10.50 -20.05
CA PHE A 159 -1.47 10.49 -20.85
C PHE A 159 -1.60 11.37 -22.10
N ALA A 160 -2.75 11.39 -22.76
CA ALA A 160 -2.98 12.27 -23.92
C ALA A 160 -2.84 13.76 -23.57
N ARG A 161 -3.31 14.18 -22.38
CA ARG A 161 -3.11 15.54 -21.87
C ARG A 161 -1.62 15.84 -21.66
N ILE A 162 -0.90 14.93 -21.00
CA ILE A 162 0.55 15.07 -20.74
C ILE A 162 1.34 15.10 -22.06
N GLN A 163 1.00 14.24 -23.02
CA GLN A 163 1.61 14.18 -24.34
C GLN A 163 1.44 15.51 -25.09
N THR A 164 0.23 16.11 -25.05
CA THR A 164 -0.04 17.42 -25.67
C THR A 164 0.86 18.51 -25.10
N LEU A 165 1.00 18.56 -23.77
CA LEU A 165 1.89 19.51 -23.11
C LEU A 165 3.35 19.25 -23.45
N TYR A 166 3.77 17.98 -23.47
CA TYR A 166 5.12 17.61 -23.84
C TYR A 166 5.48 18.09 -25.25
N ASP A 167 4.60 17.86 -26.24
CA ASP A 167 4.88 18.22 -27.63
C ASP A 167 4.97 19.74 -27.86
N THR A 168 4.29 20.52 -27.02
CA THR A 168 4.23 21.99 -27.13
C THR A 168 5.06 22.74 -26.08
N ARG A 169 5.71 22.03 -25.14
CA ARG A 169 6.32 22.61 -23.92
C ARG A 169 7.22 23.83 -24.16
N ASN A 170 7.99 23.86 -25.24
CA ASN A 170 8.91 24.96 -25.57
C ASN A 170 8.20 26.22 -26.10
N GLN A 171 6.88 26.16 -26.33
CA GLN A 171 6.06 27.23 -26.89
C GLN A 171 5.06 27.78 -25.85
N LEU A 172 4.97 27.17 -24.66
CA LEU A 172 3.99 27.52 -23.63
C LEU A 172 4.38 28.76 -22.80
N GLY A 173 5.58 29.31 -23.00
CA GLY A 173 6.07 30.46 -22.22
C GLY A 173 6.29 30.16 -20.73
N LEU A 174 6.51 28.89 -20.39
CA LEU A 174 6.77 28.44 -19.01
C LEU A 174 8.23 28.66 -18.61
N ASP A 175 8.48 28.73 -17.30
CA ASP A 175 9.83 28.72 -16.75
C ASP A 175 10.51 27.35 -16.93
N ALA A 176 11.82 27.31 -16.72
CA ALA A 176 12.64 26.12 -16.96
C ALA A 176 12.26 24.92 -16.07
N GLU A 177 11.82 25.16 -14.83
CA GLU A 177 11.42 24.11 -13.89
C GLU A 177 10.09 23.49 -14.35
N SER A 178 9.12 24.31 -14.74
CA SER A 178 7.84 23.85 -15.27
C SER A 178 8.00 23.04 -16.57
N VAL A 179 8.85 23.48 -17.49
CA VAL A 179 9.19 22.70 -18.71
C VAL A 179 9.82 21.36 -18.32
N ARG A 180 10.77 21.37 -17.39
CA ARG A 180 11.43 20.15 -16.92
C ARG A 180 10.45 19.18 -16.28
N LEU A 181 9.48 19.69 -15.53
CA LEU A 181 8.46 18.86 -14.88
C LEU A 181 7.55 18.17 -15.90
N ILE A 182 7.14 18.86 -16.97
CA ILE A 182 6.41 18.24 -18.10
C ILE A 182 7.21 17.07 -18.68
N GLU A 183 8.50 17.29 -18.95
CA GLU A 183 9.39 16.24 -19.49
C GLU A 183 9.51 15.03 -18.55
N ARG A 184 9.55 15.30 -17.24
CA ARG A 184 9.64 14.25 -16.24
C ARG A 184 8.37 13.41 -16.21
N TYR A 185 7.20 14.04 -16.15
CA TYR A 185 5.90 13.35 -16.21
C TYR A 185 5.77 12.53 -17.48
N HIS A 186 6.10 13.11 -18.63
CA HIS A 186 6.06 12.37 -19.90
C HIS A 186 6.95 11.12 -19.86
N THR A 187 8.20 11.28 -19.42
CA THR A 187 9.17 10.17 -19.29
C THR A 187 8.65 9.08 -18.36
N ASP A 188 8.10 9.46 -17.20
CA ASP A 188 7.62 8.52 -16.20
C ASP A 188 6.40 7.73 -16.71
N TYR A 189 5.46 8.36 -17.41
CA TYR A 189 4.33 7.67 -18.05
C TYR A 189 4.76 6.72 -19.18
N VAL A 190 5.69 7.16 -20.04
CA VAL A 190 6.23 6.29 -21.10
C VAL A 190 6.92 5.07 -20.51
N ARG A 191 7.75 5.25 -19.47
CA ARG A 191 8.44 4.16 -18.77
C ARG A 191 7.48 3.24 -18.00
N ALA A 192 6.37 3.79 -17.52
CA ALA A 192 5.30 3.01 -16.89
C ALA A 192 4.46 2.23 -17.91
N GLY A 193 4.62 2.44 -19.22
CA GLY A 193 3.93 1.69 -20.26
C GLY A 193 2.70 2.38 -20.85
N ALA A 194 2.54 3.70 -20.70
CA ALA A 194 1.36 4.42 -21.20
C ALA A 194 1.15 4.27 -22.73
N ARG A 195 2.22 4.03 -23.50
CA ARG A 195 2.23 3.82 -24.96
C ARG A 195 2.03 2.37 -25.41
N LEU A 196 1.93 1.43 -24.47
CA LEU A 196 1.69 0.03 -24.80
C LEU A 196 0.28 -0.20 -25.33
N SER A 197 0.09 -1.32 -26.03
CA SER A 197 -1.24 -1.80 -26.42
C SER A 197 -2.07 -2.18 -25.18
N ASP A 198 -3.40 -2.26 -25.31
CA ASP A 198 -4.26 -2.65 -24.18
C ASP A 198 -3.97 -4.07 -23.68
N ALA A 199 -3.58 -4.97 -24.58
CA ALA A 199 -3.14 -6.33 -24.22
C ALA A 199 -1.84 -6.29 -23.40
N ASP A 200 -0.85 -5.52 -23.84
CA ASP A 200 0.43 -5.39 -23.14
C ASP A 200 0.28 -4.64 -21.80
N LYS A 201 -0.62 -3.65 -21.72
CA LYS A 201 -0.98 -2.98 -20.46
C LYS A 201 -1.60 -3.95 -19.48
N THR A 202 -2.45 -4.87 -19.94
CA THR A 202 -3.05 -5.90 -19.10
C THR A 202 -1.98 -6.82 -18.54
N HIS A 203 -1.07 -7.29 -19.39
CA HIS A 203 0.04 -8.13 -18.95
C HIS A 203 1.00 -7.40 -18.01
N LEU A 204 1.29 -6.12 -18.27
CA LEU A 204 2.14 -5.30 -17.40
C LEU A 204 1.55 -5.15 -15.99
N LYS A 205 0.22 -4.98 -15.86
CA LYS A 205 -0.47 -4.93 -14.56
C LYS A 205 -0.28 -6.23 -13.77
N GLU A 206 -0.35 -7.38 -14.43
CA GLU A 206 -0.10 -8.68 -13.80
C GLU A 206 1.35 -8.80 -13.29
N ILE A 207 2.31 -8.35 -14.10
CA ILE A 207 3.73 -8.30 -13.72
C ILE A 207 3.93 -7.39 -12.51
N ASN A 208 3.42 -6.16 -12.55
CA ASN A 208 3.57 -5.18 -11.48
C ASN A 208 2.95 -5.68 -10.16
N GLY A 209 1.75 -6.26 -10.22
CA GLY A 209 1.11 -6.88 -9.07
C GLY A 209 1.91 -8.06 -8.50
N THR A 210 2.51 -8.87 -9.37
CA THR A 210 3.38 -9.98 -8.95
C THR A 210 4.66 -9.49 -8.30
N LEU A 211 5.34 -8.52 -8.91
CA LEU A 211 6.57 -7.91 -8.37
C LEU A 211 6.32 -7.26 -7.01
N ALA A 212 5.19 -6.56 -6.83
CA ALA A 212 4.83 -5.95 -5.55
C ALA A 212 4.68 -7.01 -4.44
N LYS A 213 3.97 -8.11 -4.71
CA LYS A 213 3.83 -9.23 -3.76
C LYS A 213 5.18 -9.87 -3.44
N LEU A 214 6.00 -10.11 -4.46
CA LEU A 214 7.32 -10.73 -4.29
C LEU A 214 8.28 -9.84 -3.50
N GLY A 215 8.28 -8.52 -3.76
CA GLY A 215 9.12 -7.57 -3.03
C GLY A 215 8.76 -7.46 -1.55
N ALA A 216 7.47 -7.43 -1.22
CA ALA A 216 7.00 -7.47 0.16
C ALA A 216 7.45 -8.77 0.85
N ARG A 217 7.23 -9.92 0.20
CA ARG A 217 7.65 -11.23 0.73
C ARG A 217 9.16 -11.33 0.92
N PHE A 218 9.95 -10.86 -0.04
CA PHE A 218 11.41 -10.87 0.05
C PHE A 218 11.88 -10.07 1.27
N SER A 219 11.37 -8.85 1.45
CA SER A 219 11.75 -7.99 2.58
C SER A 219 11.43 -8.64 3.93
N GLN A 220 10.26 -9.27 4.05
CA GLN A 220 9.85 -9.98 5.27
C GLN A 220 10.70 -11.23 5.52
N ASN A 221 11.01 -12.00 4.48
CA ASN A 221 11.87 -13.18 4.59
C ASN A 221 13.29 -12.82 5.03
N VAL A 222 13.89 -11.76 4.46
CA VAL A 222 15.22 -11.30 4.85
C VAL A 222 15.24 -10.88 6.32
N LEU A 223 14.24 -10.13 6.77
CA LEU A 223 14.16 -9.73 8.18
C LEU A 223 13.99 -10.94 9.11
N ALA A 224 13.13 -11.89 8.76
CA ALA A 224 12.94 -13.12 9.53
C ALA A 224 14.23 -13.93 9.61
N GLU A 225 14.90 -14.17 8.48
CA GLU A 225 16.15 -14.93 8.42
C GLU A 225 17.26 -14.25 9.23
N VAL A 226 17.40 -12.92 9.15
CA VAL A 226 18.41 -12.18 9.94
C VAL A 226 18.17 -12.32 11.43
N ASN A 227 16.90 -12.28 11.87
CA ASN A 227 16.55 -12.47 13.28
C ASN A 227 16.78 -13.93 13.73
N ASP A 228 16.43 -14.91 12.89
CA ASP A 228 16.59 -16.34 13.18
C ASP A 228 18.06 -16.79 13.11
N SER A 229 18.90 -16.09 12.34
CA SER A 229 20.34 -16.33 12.19
C SER A 229 21.18 -15.71 13.31
N ALA A 230 20.55 -15.17 14.36
CA ALA A 230 21.28 -14.60 15.49
C ALA A 230 22.18 -15.67 16.15
N VAL A 231 23.46 -15.33 16.31
CA VAL A 231 24.46 -16.25 16.86
C VAL A 231 24.24 -16.42 18.36
N VAL A 232 23.80 -17.61 18.76
CA VAL A 232 23.70 -18.00 20.17
C VAL A 232 25.03 -18.58 20.62
N VAL A 233 25.55 -18.08 21.73
CA VAL A 233 26.69 -18.67 22.43
C VAL A 233 26.23 -19.18 23.78
N ASP A 234 26.73 -20.34 24.18
CA ASP A 234 26.33 -21.01 25.42
C ASP A 234 27.26 -20.64 26.58
N THR A 235 28.51 -20.25 26.28
CA THR A 235 29.52 -20.02 27.31
C THR A 235 30.27 -18.70 27.12
N LYS A 236 30.73 -18.14 28.24
CA LYS A 236 31.48 -16.87 28.24
C LYS A 236 32.82 -17.00 27.51
N GLU A 237 33.41 -18.19 27.50
CA GLU A 237 34.69 -18.47 26.84
C GLU A 237 34.61 -18.31 25.32
N GLN A 238 33.43 -18.59 24.72
CA GLN A 238 33.19 -18.37 23.29
C GLN A 238 33.20 -16.88 22.89
N LEU A 239 33.13 -15.98 23.88
CA LEU A 239 33.17 -14.53 23.71
C LEU A 239 34.57 -13.94 23.96
N ALA A 240 35.60 -14.78 24.06
CA ALA A 240 36.98 -14.32 24.25
C ALA A 240 37.39 -13.30 23.16
N GLY A 241 37.84 -12.13 23.60
CA GLY A 241 38.21 -10.99 22.73
C GLY A 241 37.18 -9.86 22.68
N LEU A 242 35.97 -10.06 23.20
CA LEU A 242 35.00 -8.97 23.40
C LEU A 242 35.26 -8.21 24.71
N THR A 243 34.86 -6.95 24.73
CA THR A 243 34.81 -6.09 25.93
C THR A 243 33.64 -6.48 26.84
N ASP A 244 33.71 -6.11 28.12
CA ASP A 244 32.62 -6.35 29.07
C ASP A 244 31.33 -5.64 28.66
N GLU A 245 31.41 -4.46 28.05
CA GLU A 245 30.24 -3.75 27.51
C GLU A 245 29.58 -4.51 26.36
N GLN A 246 30.37 -5.10 25.46
CA GLN A 246 29.86 -5.92 24.35
C GLN A 246 29.19 -7.20 24.86
N ILE A 247 29.81 -7.87 25.85
CA ILE A 247 29.23 -9.05 26.50
C ILE A 247 27.91 -8.68 27.21
N GLY A 248 27.87 -7.54 27.90
CA GLY A 248 26.66 -7.01 28.53
C GLY A 248 25.55 -6.73 27.53
N ALA A 249 25.86 -6.07 26.41
CA ALA A 249 24.89 -5.79 25.35
C ALA A 249 24.32 -7.07 24.72
N ALA A 250 25.18 -8.08 24.48
CA ALA A 250 24.77 -9.38 23.98
C ALA A 250 23.85 -10.13 24.96
N ALA A 251 24.17 -10.09 26.26
CA ALA A 251 23.33 -10.70 27.29
C ALA A 251 21.93 -10.05 27.38
N GLU A 252 21.84 -8.72 27.28
CA GLU A 252 20.55 -8.03 27.24
C GLU A 252 19.76 -8.32 25.95
N ALA A 253 20.44 -8.49 24.82
CA ALA A 253 19.80 -8.92 23.57
C ALA A 253 19.23 -10.35 23.69
N ALA A 254 20.01 -11.28 24.24
CA ALA A 254 19.57 -12.65 24.50
C ALA A 254 18.33 -12.69 25.41
N LYS A 255 18.32 -11.92 26.51
CA LYS A 255 17.15 -11.80 27.39
C LYS A 255 15.91 -11.28 26.65
N ARG A 256 16.05 -10.23 25.83
CA ARG A 256 14.93 -9.69 25.03
C ARG A 256 14.41 -10.71 24.00
N ALA A 257 15.29 -11.54 23.46
CA ALA A 257 14.94 -12.63 22.56
C ALA A 257 14.36 -13.86 23.26
N GLY A 258 14.25 -13.85 24.60
CA GLY A 258 13.77 -14.99 25.38
C GLY A 258 14.79 -16.11 25.55
N TRP A 259 16.06 -15.88 25.24
CA TRP A 259 17.14 -16.82 25.48
C TRP A 259 17.66 -16.63 26.90
N THR A 260 17.24 -17.51 27.80
CA THR A 260 17.78 -17.56 29.16
C THR A 260 19.01 -18.45 29.18
N ALA A 261 20.08 -18.00 29.84
CA ALA A 261 21.24 -18.85 30.11
C ALA A 261 20.79 -20.13 30.82
N ASN A 262 21.07 -21.28 30.22
CA ASN A 262 21.03 -22.54 30.97
C ASN A 262 22.16 -22.46 32.00
N THR A 263 21.80 -22.29 33.27
CA THR A 263 22.71 -22.42 34.41
C THR A 263 23.35 -23.80 34.46
#